data_AF-A0A2W6RKM2-F1
#
_entry.id   AF-A0A2W6RKM2-F1
#
_cell.length_a   1.000
_cell.length_b   1.000
_cell.length_c   1.000
_cell.angle_alpha   90.00
_cell.angle_beta   90.00
_cell.angle_gamma   90.00
#
_symmetry.space_group_name_H-M   'P 1'
#
loop_
_entity.id
_entity.type
_entity.pdbx_description
1 polymer ?
#
loop_
_entity_poly.entity_id
_entity_poly.type
_entity_poly.pdbx_seq_one_letter_code
_entity_poly.pdbx_strand_id
1 'polypeptide(L)'
;MEEILQIEPENTVALINLGTIYSDLGENEKAMYCLKQALKLGSEDKNLYINLAIVMVGMGMHAEEYHEYLEIAEDKEEDPLTFKAYFDPQSH
;
A
#
# COMPACT_ATOMS: atom_id res chain seq x y z
N MET A 1 -20.52 -2.35 15.53
CA MET A 1 -19.27 -1.70 16.00
C MET A 1 -18.74 -0.91 14.80
N GLU A 2 -19.46 0.15 14.45
CA GLU A 2 -19.16 1.03 13.30
C GLU A 2 -18.47 2.29 13.79
N GLU A 3 -17.51 2.13 14.70
CA GLU A 3 -16.48 3.14 14.93
C GLU A 3 -15.48 3.01 13.78
N ILE A 4 -15.99 3.18 12.55
CA ILE A 4 -15.17 3.38 11.37
C ILE A 4 -14.56 4.75 11.62
N LEU A 5 -13.37 4.68 12.22
CA LEU A 5 -12.31 5.67 12.29
C LEU A 5 -12.68 6.89 11.46
N GLN A 6 -12.73 8.07 12.09
CA GLN A 6 -12.61 9.32 11.35
C GLN A 6 -11.30 9.20 10.57
N ILE A 7 -11.38 8.71 9.34
CA ILE A 7 -10.28 8.71 8.39
C ILE A 7 -10.07 10.18 8.17
N GLU A 8 -9.06 10.74 8.83
CA GLU A 8 -8.50 12.01 8.43
C GLU A 8 -8.08 11.80 6.97
N PRO A 9 -8.79 12.39 6.00
CA PRO A 9 -8.61 12.07 4.59
C PRO A 9 -7.23 12.48 4.06
N GLU A 10 -6.44 13.17 4.88
CA GLU A 10 -5.08 13.63 4.61
C GLU A 10 -4.01 12.87 5.42
N ASN A 11 -4.40 11.92 6.27
CA ASN A 11 -3.47 11.13 7.06
C ASN A 11 -2.92 9.96 6.24
N THR A 12 -1.72 10.13 5.71
CA THR A 12 -1.05 9.17 4.82
C THR A 12 -0.81 7.82 5.49
N VAL A 13 -0.43 7.79 6.77
CA VAL A 13 -0.24 6.56 7.54
C VAL A 13 -1.53 5.76 7.65
N ALA A 14 -2.65 6.43 7.99
CA ALA A 14 -3.96 5.78 8.06
C ALA A 14 -4.40 5.22 6.70
N LEU A 15 -4.16 5.96 5.61
CA LEU A 15 -4.45 5.53 4.24
C LEU A 15 -3.61 4.30 3.83
N ILE A 16 -2.32 4.26 4.21
CA ILE A 16 -1.43 3.12 3.94
C ILE A 16 -1.90 1.88 4.71
N ASN A 17 -2.21 2.03 6.00
CA ASN A 17 -2.70 0.92 6.82
C ASN A 17 -4.04 0.39 6.32
N LEU A 18 -4.95 1.27 5.93
CA LEU A 18 -6.22 0.88 5.34
C LEU A 18 -6.03 0.18 3.99
N GLY A 19 -5.10 0.68 3.17
CA GLY A 19 -4.71 0.04 1.92
C GLY A 19 -4.17 -1.38 2.12
N THR A 20 -3.31 -1.57 3.14
CA THR A 20 -2.77 -2.87 3.54
C THR A 20 -3.90 -3.82 3.95
N ILE A 21 -4.81 -3.36 4.82
CA ILE A 21 -5.96 -4.15 5.28
C ILE A 21 -6.85 -4.56 4.09
N TYR A 22 -7.15 -3.64 3.17
CA TYR A 22 -7.95 -3.98 2.00
C TYR A 22 -7.22 -4.97 1.06
N SER A 23 -5.91 -4.85 0.92
CA SER A 23 -5.09 -5.81 0.17
C SER A 23 -5.19 -7.21 0.77
N ASP A 24 -5.05 -7.33 2.10
CA ASP A 24 -5.15 -8.61 2.82
C ASP A 24 -6.56 -9.24 2.71
N LEU A 25 -7.59 -8.40 2.56
CA LEU A 25 -8.97 -8.84 2.32
C LEU A 25 -9.25 -9.21 0.85
N GLY A 26 -8.28 -9.04 -0.06
CA GLY A 26 -8.45 -9.24 -1.50
C GLY A 26 -9.26 -8.13 -2.19
N GLU A 27 -9.56 -7.04 -1.49
CA GLU A 27 -10.32 -5.88 -1.97
C GLU A 27 -9.38 -4.92 -2.72
N ASN A 28 -8.73 -5.43 -3.77
CA ASN A 28 -7.61 -4.77 -4.46
C ASN A 28 -7.94 -3.37 -4.98
N GLU A 29 -9.17 -3.13 -5.46
CA GLU A 29 -9.59 -1.81 -5.93
C GLU A 29 -9.60 -0.76 -4.80
N LYS A 30 -10.11 -1.14 -3.61
CA LYS A 30 -10.12 -0.26 -2.44
C LYS A 30 -8.71 -0.03 -1.92
N ALA A 31 -7.89 -1.08 -1.90
CA ALA A 31 -6.48 -0.99 -1.53
C ALA A 31 -5.74 0.02 -2.42
N MET A 32 -5.87 -0.14 -3.74
CA MET A 32 -5.30 0.75 -4.74
C MET A 32 -5.76 2.20 -4.56
N TYR A 33 -7.05 2.42 -4.26
CA TYR A 33 -7.58 3.75 -4.02
C TYR A 33 -6.90 4.42 -2.80
N CYS A 34 -6.87 3.75 -1.65
CA CYS A 34 -6.27 4.29 -0.42
C CYS A 34 -4.78 4.60 -0.61
N LEU A 35 -4.03 3.66 -1.19
CA LEU A 35 -2.60 3.82 -1.43
C LEU A 35 -2.31 4.97 -2.41
N LYS A 36 -3.09 5.10 -3.50
CA LYS A 36 -2.92 6.23 -4.43
C LYS A 36 -3.26 7.58 -3.80
N GLN A 37 -4.19 7.64 -2.84
CA GLN A 37 -4.42 8.88 -2.09
C GLN A 37 -3.20 9.22 -1.22
N ALA A 38 -2.63 8.26 -0.50
CA ALA A 38 -1.41 8.48 0.27
C ALA A 38 -0.24 8.97 -0.60
N LEU A 39 -0.08 8.37 -1.79
CA LEU A 39 0.91 8.81 -2.78
C LEU A 39 0.66 10.24 -3.25
N LYS A 40 -0.59 10.59 -3.56
CA LYS A 40 -0.98 11.94 -4.00
C LYS A 40 -0.74 13.00 -2.93
N LEU A 41 -0.89 12.63 -1.66
CA LEU A 41 -0.59 13.48 -0.51
C LEU A 41 0.91 13.60 -0.22
N GLY A 42 1.77 12.94 -1.01
CA GLY A 42 3.22 13.06 -0.92
C GLY A 42 3.85 12.15 0.13
N SER A 43 3.18 11.06 0.50
CA SER A 43 3.84 10.05 1.34
C SER A 43 5.01 9.43 0.58
N GLU A 44 6.14 9.32 1.28
CA GLU A 44 7.34 8.64 0.80
C GLU A 44 7.62 7.35 1.60
N ASP A 45 6.62 6.84 2.31
CA ASP A 45 6.75 5.66 3.15
C ASP A 45 7.07 4.41 2.31
N LYS A 46 8.03 3.60 2.77
CA LYS A 46 8.44 2.36 2.09
C LYS A 46 7.28 1.37 1.89
N ASN A 47 6.44 1.18 2.91
CA ASN A 47 5.30 0.26 2.87
C ASN A 47 4.22 0.73 1.89
N LEU A 48 4.06 2.04 1.63
CA LEU A 48 3.18 2.52 0.57
C LEU A 48 3.56 1.90 -0.79
N TYR A 49 4.83 2.00 -1.16
CA TYR A 49 5.31 1.54 -2.47
C TYR A 49 5.28 0.01 -2.59
N ILE A 50 5.67 -0.72 -1.54
CA ILE A 50 5.58 -2.18 -1.53
C ILE A 50 4.11 -2.62 -1.64
N ASN A 51 3.18 -2.01 -0.88
CA ASN A 51 1.77 -2.37 -0.95
C ASN A 51 1.16 -2.04 -2.33
N LEU A 52 1.57 -0.94 -2.98
CA LEU A 52 1.15 -0.66 -4.35
C LEU A 52 1.60 -1.80 -5.29
N ALA A 53 2.85 -2.24 -5.18
CA ALA A 53 3.36 -3.35 -5.98
C ALA A 53 2.57 -4.67 -5.73
N ILE A 54 2.31 -5.02 -4.46
CA ILE A 54 1.53 -6.20 -4.09
C ILE A 54 0.13 -6.16 -4.71
N VAL A 55 -0.57 -5.04 -4.55
CA VAL A 55 -1.93 -4.87 -5.09
C VAL A 55 -1.92 -4.95 -6.62
N MET A 56 -0.92 -4.36 -7.29
CA MET A 56 -0.77 -4.45 -8.75
C MET A 56 -0.54 -5.89 -9.22
N VAL A 57 0.28 -6.67 -8.51
CA VAL A 57 0.44 -8.11 -8.77
C VAL A 57 -0.90 -8.83 -8.59
N GLY A 58 -1.61 -8.57 -7.50
CA GLY A 58 -2.93 -9.18 -7.23
C GLY A 58 -4.02 -8.80 -8.25
N MET A 59 -3.88 -7.65 -8.91
CA MET A 59 -4.76 -7.21 -10.01
C MET A 59 -4.33 -7.74 -11.39
N GLY A 60 -3.20 -8.46 -11.48
CA GLY A 60 -2.68 -8.98 -12.75
C GLY A 60 -2.15 -7.88 -13.68
N MET A 61 -1.65 -6.77 -13.12
CA MET A 61 -1.00 -5.73 -13.91
C MET A 61 0.33 -6.23 -14.48
N HIS A 62 0.81 -5.54 -15.52
CA HIS A 62 2.08 -5.86 -16.17
C HIS A 62 3.26 -5.71 -15.19
N ALA A 63 4.32 -6.46 -15.44
CA ALA A 63 5.44 -6.57 -14.51
C ALA A 63 6.25 -5.30 -14.41
N GLU A 64 6.34 -4.53 -15.48
CA GLU A 64 7.11 -3.28 -15.50
C GLU A 64 6.55 -2.26 -14.49
N GLU A 65 5.23 -2.19 -14.34
CA GLU A 65 4.54 -1.20 -13.51
C GLU A 65 4.77 -1.42 -12.02
N TYR A 66 4.79 -2.66 -11.53
CA TYR A 66 5.02 -2.90 -10.11
C TYR A 66 6.50 -2.98 -9.75
N HIS A 67 7.39 -3.34 -10.68
CA HIS A 67 8.84 -3.31 -10.43
C HIS A 67 9.34 -1.90 -10.15
N GLU A 68 8.83 -0.89 -10.85
CA GLU A 68 9.19 0.52 -10.60
C GLU A 68 8.93 0.91 -9.14
N TYR A 69 7.79 0.50 -8.57
CA TYR A 69 7.49 0.78 -7.17
C TYR A 69 8.38 0.03 -6.18
N LEU A 70 8.79 -1.20 -6.52
CA LEU A 70 9.74 -1.95 -5.70
C LEU A 70 11.13 -1.30 -5.69
N GLU A 71 11.61 -0.82 -6.84
CA GLU A 71 12.87 -0.07 -6.92
C GLU A 71 12.81 1.22 -6.11
N ILE A 72 11.72 2.00 -6.23
CA ILE A 72 11.53 3.21 -5.43
C ILE A 72 11.58 2.88 -3.93
N ALA A 73 10.98 1.77 -3.50
CA ALA A 73 10.95 1.38 -2.10
C ALA A 73 12.34 1.04 -1.52
N GLU A 74 13.34 0.72 -2.34
CA GLU A 74 14.69 0.38 -1.84
C GLU A 74 15.33 1.55 -1.09
N ASP A 75 15.14 2.77 -1.61
CA ASP A 75 15.71 4.01 -1.07
C ASP A 75 14.80 4.72 -0.04
N LYS A 76 13.65 4.12 0.29
CA LYS A 76 12.68 4.70 1.24
C LYS A 76 12.76 4.07 2.62
N GLU A 77 12.40 4.88 3.61
CA GLU A 77 12.29 4.46 5.01
C GLU A 77 10.86 4.05 5.33
N GLU A 78 10.72 3.05 6.22
CA GLU A 78 9.41 2.64 6.74
C GLU A 78 9.01 3.54 7.92
N ASP A 79 7.78 4.04 7.92
CA ASP A 79 7.19 4.65 9.11
C ASP A 79 6.86 3.54 10.12
N PRO A 80 7.29 3.63 11.39
CA PRO A 80 6.97 2.62 12.41
C PRO A 80 5.46 2.43 12.66
N LEU A 81 4.63 3.39 12.26
CA LEU A 81 3.18 3.35 12.39
C LEU A 81 2.49 2.70 11.18
N THR A 82 3.22 2.46 10.08
CA THR A 82 2.66 1.74 8.94
C THR A 82 2.84 0.23 9.09
N PHE A 83 1.83 -0.53 8.68
CA PHE A 83 1.90 -1.98 8.68
C PHE A 83 2.91 -2.43 7.65
N LYS A 84 3.82 -3.32 8.07
CA LYS A 84 4.77 -3.94 7.16
C LYS A 84 4.01 -4.67 6.08
N ALA A 85 4.25 -4.26 4.84
CA ALA A 85 3.77 -4.98 3.69
C ALA A 85 4.44 -6.35 3.66
N TYR A 86 3.68 -7.42 3.88
CA TYR A 86 4.20 -8.78 3.76
C TYR A 86 4.20 -9.16 2.28
N PHE A 87 5.34 -8.94 1.61
CA PHE A 87 5.61 -9.57 0.33
C PHE A 87 6.38 -10.86 0.58
N ASP A 88 5.72 -12.00 0.43
CA ASP A 88 6.41 -13.29 0.35
C ASP A 88 6.62 -13.66 -1.14
N PRO A 89 7.78 -13.31 -1.74
CA PRO A 89 8.07 -13.66 -3.12
C PRO A 89 8.22 -15.17 -3.35
N GLN A 90 8.16 -16.00 -2.30
CA GLN A 90 8.35 -17.46 -2.38
C GLN A 90 7.08 -18.27 -2.11
N SER A 91 5.89 -17.67 -2.12
CA SER A 91 4.64 -18.44 -2.09
C SER A 91 4.48 -19.28 -3.37
N HIS A 92 5.00 -20.50 -3.32
CA HIS A 92 4.88 -21.56 -4.34
C HIS A 92 3.49 -22.19 -4.37
#